data_AF-A0A5C6G4D0-F1
#
_entry.id   AF-A0A5C6G4D0-F1
#
_cell.length_a   1.000
_cell.length_b   1.000
_cell.length_c   1.000
_cell.angle_alpha   90.00
_cell.angle_beta   90.00
_cell.angle_gamma   90.00
#
_symmetry.space_group_name_H-M   'P 1'
#
loop_
_entity.id
_entity.type
_entity.pdbx_description
1 polymer ?
#
loop_
_entity_poly.entity_id
_entity_poly.type
_entity_poly.pdbx_seq_one_letter_code
_entity_poly.pdbx_strand_id
1 'polypeptide(L)' 'MRKAVKPTWGMGLEMAGLELELPGGYYRKANPELHTWLHGWIKRFATLLEYGKLKPHPIRVNRGTDRINYGVCMLGVT' A
#
# COMPACT_ATOMS: atom_id res chain seq x y z
N MET A 1 -20.21 -7.29 2.90
CA MET A 1 -20.19 -5.81 2.74
C MET A 1 -18.95 -5.34 1.97
N ARG A 2 -18.67 -5.90 0.77
CA ARG A 2 -17.56 -5.47 -0.12
C ARG A 2 -18.05 -4.90 -1.48
N LYS A 3 -19.37 -4.73 -1.64
CA LYS A 3 -20.00 -4.40 -2.95
C LYS A 3 -20.29 -2.91 -3.16
N ALA A 4 -20.21 -2.07 -2.14
CA ALA A 4 -20.66 -0.68 -2.21
C ALA A 4 -19.63 0.29 -2.82
N VAL A 5 -18.34 -0.01 -2.68
CA VAL A 5 -17.26 0.83 -3.19
C VAL A 5 -16.37 -0.03 -4.06
N LYS A 6 -16.27 0.31 -5.35
CA LYS A 6 -15.27 -0.23 -6.28
C LYS A 6 -14.12 0.78 -6.31
N PRO A 7 -13.05 0.60 -5.52
CA PRO A 7 -11.92 1.51 -5.59
C PRO A 7 -11.31 1.44 -6.98
N THR A 8 -11.40 2.53 -7.73
CA THR A 8 -10.69 2.72 -9.01
C THR A 8 -9.28 3.24 -8.80
N TRP A 9 -8.95 3.61 -7.56
CA TRP A 9 -7.65 4.14 -7.15
C TRP A 9 -6.81 3.02 -6.52
N GLY A 10 -5.64 2.76 -7.11
CA GLY A 10 -4.57 2.00 -6.48
C GLY A 10 -3.56 2.95 -5.86
N MET A 11 -3.35 2.87 -4.54
CA MET A 11 -2.25 3.58 -3.88
C MET A 11 -0.95 2.78 -4.13
N GLY A 12 -0.28 3.08 -5.25
CA GLY A 12 0.94 2.43 -5.68
C GLY A 12 2.22 3.18 -5.30
N LEU A 13 3.31 2.89 -6.01
CA LEU A 13 4.63 3.52 -5.78
C LEU A 13 4.61 5.05 -5.91
N GLU A 14 3.68 5.60 -6.70
CA GLU A 14 3.52 7.04 -6.92
C GLU A 14 3.27 7.81 -5.62
N MET A 15 2.71 7.15 -4.61
CA MET A 15 2.47 7.73 -3.28
C MET A 15 3.76 8.16 -2.56
N ALA A 16 4.93 7.64 -2.97
CA ALA A 16 6.22 8.13 -2.50
C ALA A 16 6.47 9.60 -2.88
N GLY A 17 5.79 10.12 -3.92
CA GLY A 17 5.95 11.47 -4.44
C GLY A 17 7.30 11.74 -5.09
N LEU A 18 8.11 10.70 -5.28
CA LEU A 18 9.38 10.74 -5.98
C LEU A 18 9.15 10.56 -7.48
N GLU A 19 10.15 10.94 -8.26
CA GLU A 19 10.19 10.56 -9.67
C GLU A 19 10.33 9.03 -9.78
N LEU A 20 9.53 8.44 -10.67
CA LEU A 20 9.57 7.01 -10.95
C LEU A 20 9.90 6.80 -12.41
N GLU A 21 11.00 6.11 -12.67
CA GLU A 21 11.41 5.69 -14.00
C GLU A 21 11.27 4.17 -14.11
N LEU A 22 10.04 3.71 -14.32
CA LEU A 22 9.73 2.29 -14.47
C LEU A 22 9.67 1.92 -15.97
N PRO A 23 10.22 0.75 -16.36
CA PRO A 23 10.18 0.28 -17.74
C PRO A 23 8.74 0.07 -18.21
N GLY A 24 8.48 0.24 -19.51
CA GLY A 24 7.15 0.05 -20.10
C GLY A 24 6.24 1.30 -20.07
N GLY A 25 6.82 2.50 -19.98
CA GLY A 25 6.05 3.76 -20.05
C GLY A 25 5.36 4.15 -18.74
N TYR A 26 5.67 3.47 -17.64
CA TYR A 26 5.18 3.77 -16.30
C TYR A 26 5.96 4.91 -15.62
N TYR A 27 6.50 5.84 -16.41
CA TYR A 27 7.14 7.04 -15.88
C TYR A 27 6.12 7.89 -15.12
N ARG A 28 6.55 8.42 -13.97
CA ARG A 28 5.81 9.41 -13.20
C ARG A 28 6.78 10.49 -12.75
N LYS A 29 6.42 11.75 -13.00
CA LYS A 29 7.15 12.89 -12.46
C LYS A 29 6.99 12.96 -10.95
N ALA A 30 7.99 13.49 -10.26
CA ALA A 30 7.90 13.75 -8.83
C ALA A 30 6.64 14.56 -8.48
N ASN A 31 5.95 14.14 -7.41
CA ASN A 31 4.76 14.80 -6.88
C ASN A 31 4.84 14.90 -5.33
N PRO A 32 5.53 15.93 -4.80
CA PRO A 32 5.67 16.12 -3.36
C PRO A 32 4.35 16.38 -2.63
N GLU A 33 3.35 16.94 -3.32
CA GLU A 33 2.02 17.18 -2.75
C GLU A 33 1.29 15.86 -2.46
N LEU A 34 1.41 14.88 -3.36
CA LEU A 34 0.85 13.54 -3.17
C LEU A 34 1.47 12.84 -1.96
N HIS A 35 2.79 12.99 -1.78
CA HIS A 35 3.49 12.47 -0.60
C HIS A 35 2.97 13.11 0.70
N THR A 36 2.80 14.44 0.69
CA THR A 36 2.28 15.19 1.82
C THR A 36 0.85 14.76 2.16
N TRP A 37 0.02 14.58 1.14
CA TRP A 37 -1.34 14.08 1.28
C TRP A 37 -1.35 12.68 1.91
N LEU A 38 -0.49 11.76 1.44
CA LEU A 38 -0.39 10.40 1.98
C LEU A 38 -0.06 10.42 3.47
N HIS A 39 0.89 11.26 3.89
CA HIS A 39 1.24 11.40 5.31
C HIS A 39 0.04 11.81 6.17
N GLY A 40 -0.80 12.73 5.66
CA GLY A 40 -2.05 13.10 6.32
C GLY A 40 -3.06 11.94 6.35
N TRP A 41 -3.15 11.20 5.25
CA TRP A 41 -4.04 10.03 5.12
C TRP A 41 -3.64 8.91 6.08
N ILE A 42 -2.36 8.57 6.21
CA ILE A 42 -1.84 7.53 7.13
C ILE A 42 -2.21 7.84 8.57
N LYS A 43 -2.07 9.10 9.01
CA LYS A 43 -2.43 9.50 10.38
C LYS A 43 -3.91 9.23 10.67
N ARG A 44 -4.80 9.61 9.75
CA ARG A 44 -6.24 9.36 9.87
C ARG A 44 -6.55 7.87 9.87
N PHE A 45 -5.87 7.10 9.02
CA PHE A 45 -6.05 5.66 8.93
C PHE A 45 -5.60 4.93 10.21
N ALA A 46 -4.46 5.34 10.78
CA ALA A 46 -3.96 4.83 12.06
C ALA A 46 -4.97 5.06 13.18
N THR A 47 -5.53 6.28 13.28
CA THR A 47 -6.60 6.58 14.25
C THR A 47 -7.82 5.66 14.09
N LEU A 48 -8.26 5.39 12.87
CA LEU A 48 -9.38 4.48 12.61
C LEU A 48 -9.06 3.03 13.01
N LEU A 49 -7.82 2.60 12.83
CA LEU A 49 -7.35 1.29 13.26
C LEU A 49 -7.30 1.19 14.79
N GLU A 50 -6.77 2.20 15.47
CA GLU A 50 -6.71 2.29 16.94
C GLU A 50 -8.11 2.24 17.58
N TYR A 51 -9.08 2.95 16.99
CA TYR A 51 -10.49 2.91 17.43
C TYR A 51 -11.24 1.63 17.02
N GLY A 52 -10.57 0.65 16.42
CA GLY A 52 -11.17 -0.64 16.01
C GLY A 52 -12.23 -0.52 14.91
N LYS A 53 -12.28 0.62 14.20
CA LYS A 53 -13.21 0.84 13.07
C LYS A 53 -12.75 0.13 11.80
N LEU A 54 -11.48 -0.24 11.75
CA LEU A 54 -10.88 -1.03 10.68
C LEU A 54 -10.36 -2.36 11.25
N LYS A 55 -10.52 -3.42 10.47
CA LYS A 55 -9.91 -4.72 10.76
C LYS A 55 -8.83 -5.00 9.72
N PRO A 56 -7.58 -5.28 10.13
CA PRO A 56 -6.55 -5.68 9.19
C PRO A 56 -6.97 -6.99 8.51
N HIS A 57 -6.46 -7.21 7.30
CA HIS A 57 -6.62 -8.51 6.65
C HIS A 57 -5.98 -9.59 7.53
N PRO A 58 -6.54 -10.81 7.60
CA PRO A 58 -5.94 -11.90 8.38
C PRO A 58 -4.45 -12.05 8.08
N ILE A 59 -3.63 -11.86 9.12
CA ILE A 59 -2.17 -11.90 9.00
C ILE A 59 -1.71 -13.33 9.27
N ARG A 60 -0.92 -13.89 8.35
CA ARG A 60 -0.17 -15.12 8.60
C ARG A 60 1.27 -14.77 8.96
N VAL A 61 1.66 -15.02 10.21
CA VAL A 61 3.00 -14.71 10.70
C VAL A 61 3.92 -15.91 10.47
N ASN A 62 4.96 -15.73 9.65
CA ASN A 62 6.05 -16.69 9.50
C ASN A 62 7.23 -16.21 10.35
N ARG A 63 7.76 -17.07 11.24
CA ARG A 63 8.94 -16.76 12.08
C ARG A 63 10.22 -17.16 11.34
N GLY A 64 11.27 -16.34 11.44
CA GLY A 64 12.58 -16.52 10.78
C GLY A 64 12.86 -15.48 9.69
N THR A 65 14.08 -14.92 9.67
CA THR A 65 14.51 -13.88 8.71
C THR A 65 14.76 -14.43 7.31
N ASP A 66 14.99 -15.75 7.20
CA ASP A 66 15.17 -16.53 5.98
C ASP A 66 13.86 -16.70 5.16
N ARG A 67 12.71 -16.38 5.75
CA ARG A 67 11.39 -16.60 5.12
C ARG A 67 10.81 -15.42 4.34
N ILE A 68 11.51 -14.29 4.29
CA ILE A 68 11.07 -13.09 3.55
C ILE A 68 10.95 -13.39 2.04
N ASN A 69 11.92 -14.10 1.46
CA ASN A 69 11.91 -14.48 0.05
C ASN A 69 10.75 -15.41 -0.32
N TYR A 70 10.30 -16.26 0.61
CA TYR A 70 9.16 -17.18 0.42
C TYR A 70 7.81 -16.47 0.56
N GLY A 71 7.75 -15.34 1.27
CA GLY A 71 6.52 -14.55 1.43
C GLY A 71 6.06 -13.87 0.14
N VAL A 72 6.99 -13.36 -0.67
CA VAL A 72 6.68 -12.70 -1.95
C VAL A 72 6.03 -13.68 -2.94
N CYS A 73 6.49 -14.93 -2.98
CA CYS A 73 5.96 -15.98 -3.84
C CYS A 73 4.51 -16.38 -3.48
N MET A 74 4.11 -16.21 -2.22
CA MET A 74 2.75 -16.52 -1.73
C MET A 74 1.73 -15.39 -1.95
N LEU A 75 2.16 -14.21 -2.41
CA LEU A 75 1.29 -13.05 -2.66
C LEU A 75 0.74 -12.97 -4.09
N GLY A 76 0.97 -13.99 -4.92
CA GLY A 76 0.27 -14.15 -6.20
C GLY A 76 0.59 -13.09 -7.25
N VAL A 77 1.85 -12.67 -7.34
CA VAL A 77 2.35 -11.96 -8.52
C VAL A 77 3.16 -12.98 -9.34
N THR A 78 2.45 -13.71 -10.19
CA THR A 78 3.03 -14.46 -11.32
C THR A 78 3.22 -13.53 -12.50
#